data_AF-A0A8J8GZ84-F1
#
_entry.id   AF-A0A8J8GZ84-F1
#
_cell.length_a   1.000
_cell.length_b   1.000
_cell.length_c   1.000
_cell.angle_alpha   90.00
_cell.angle_beta   90.00
_cell.angle_gamma   90.00
#
_symmetry.space_group_name_H-M   'P 1'
#
loop_
_entity.id
_entity.type
_entity.pdbx_description
1 polymer ?
#
loop_
_entity_poly.entity_id
_entity_poly.type
_entity_poly.pdbx_seq_one_letter_code
_entity_poly.pdbx_strand_id
1 'polypeptide(L)'
;MAICRAVAGLIVHPAETGSLGLPEIRLGAQAIRPVSRILDELLAIDPAPLTKHREPRQRVVGTCRHFATVSVALLQAHRIPARARCGFASYFRPGRHVDHWVVEYWSGDGTSGGRWVRIDPEILDGSAVPRPDDLAPGEFLTGGEAWQLVRRGDADPATFGVNHTDDAWGPAEIRGNAIRDLAALMQIETLPWDEWGRMEASYRGATGPDYDQLIDRVAEVCAGADAEQVRELYHSADLAVPADLTT
;
A
#
# COMPACT_ATOMS: atom_id res chain seq x y z
N MET A 1 -10.15 -13.20 -1.67
CA MET A 1 -9.81 -13.79 -2.99
C MET A 1 -10.75 -13.34 -4.12
N ALA A 2 -12.02 -13.76 -4.19
CA ALA A 2 -12.93 -13.30 -5.26
C ALA A 2 -13.26 -11.79 -5.21
N ILE A 3 -13.39 -11.23 -4.00
CA ILE A 3 -13.58 -9.78 -3.78
C ILE A 3 -12.40 -8.98 -4.34
N CYS A 4 -11.17 -9.33 -3.99
CA CYS A 4 -9.97 -8.68 -4.52
C CYS A 4 -9.86 -8.85 -6.05
N ARG A 5 -10.22 -10.02 -6.59
CA ARG A 5 -10.24 -10.24 -8.05
C ARG A 5 -11.27 -9.35 -8.75
N ALA A 6 -12.41 -9.07 -8.13
CA ALA A 6 -13.38 -8.12 -8.69
C ALA A 6 -12.76 -6.71 -8.81
N VAL A 7 -11.96 -6.28 -7.81
CA VAL A 7 -11.27 -4.97 -7.82
C VAL A 7 -10.28 -4.83 -8.97
N ALA A 8 -9.59 -5.92 -9.37
CA ALA A 8 -8.72 -5.91 -10.55
C ALA A 8 -9.47 -5.50 -11.84
N GLY A 9 -10.78 -5.78 -11.91
CA GLY A 9 -11.66 -5.34 -12.99
C GLY A 9 -12.23 -3.92 -12.85
N LEU A 10 -11.92 -3.19 -11.78
CA LEU A 10 -12.46 -1.85 -11.49
C LEU A 10 -11.43 -0.72 -11.67
N ILE A 11 -10.15 -1.05 -11.53
CA ILE A 11 -9.05 -0.08 -11.53
C ILE A 11 -8.09 -0.43 -12.68
N VAL A 12 -7.48 0.59 -13.26
CA VAL A 12 -6.38 0.45 -14.24
C VAL A 12 -5.17 1.23 -13.73
N HIS A 13 -3.99 0.62 -13.78
CA HIS A 13 -2.78 1.28 -13.28
C HIS A 13 -2.33 2.40 -14.24
N PRO A 14 -1.86 3.56 -13.75
CA PRO A 14 -1.36 4.66 -14.58
C PRO A 14 -0.37 4.21 -15.67
N ALA A 15 0.52 3.26 -15.36
CA ALA A 15 1.51 2.73 -16.28
C ALA A 15 0.90 2.00 -17.51
N GLU A 16 -0.35 1.54 -17.42
CA GLU A 16 -1.05 0.84 -18.49
C GLU A 16 -1.87 1.80 -19.37
N THR A 17 -2.11 3.03 -18.93
CA THR A 17 -3.02 3.96 -19.62
C THR A 17 -2.59 4.25 -21.06
N GLY A 18 -1.28 4.39 -21.31
CA GLY A 18 -0.73 4.65 -22.64
C GLY A 18 -0.94 3.49 -23.62
N SER A 19 -0.68 2.24 -23.20
CA SER A 19 -0.90 1.07 -24.06
C SER A 19 -2.38 0.80 -24.34
N LEU A 20 -3.26 1.27 -23.44
CA LEU A 20 -4.71 1.17 -23.55
C LEU A 20 -5.36 2.37 -24.26
N GLY A 21 -4.58 3.36 -24.69
CA GLY A 21 -5.09 4.55 -25.38
C GLY A 21 -6.00 5.43 -24.52
N LEU A 22 -5.82 5.43 -23.19
CA LEU A 22 -6.58 6.28 -22.28
C LEU A 22 -5.98 7.69 -22.25
N PRO A 23 -6.81 8.76 -22.28
CA PRO A 23 -6.32 10.13 -22.30
C PRO A 23 -5.71 10.53 -20.94
N GLU A 24 -4.63 11.33 -20.98
CA GLU A 24 -3.88 11.77 -19.78
C GLU A 24 -4.75 12.44 -18.71
N ILE A 25 -5.84 13.12 -19.10
CA ILE A 25 -6.78 13.74 -18.16
C ILE A 25 -7.32 12.75 -17.12
N ARG A 26 -7.35 11.45 -17.44
CA ARG A 26 -7.79 10.38 -16.54
C ARG A 26 -6.81 10.12 -15.40
N LEU A 27 -5.53 10.50 -15.56
CA LEU A 27 -4.51 10.32 -14.53
C LEU A 27 -4.84 11.09 -13.26
N GLY A 28 -5.60 12.19 -13.32
CA GLY A 28 -5.98 12.96 -12.13
C GLY A 28 -6.70 12.14 -11.04
N ALA A 29 -7.39 11.05 -11.43
CA ALA A 29 -8.08 10.17 -10.48
C ALA A 29 -7.12 9.46 -9.50
N GLN A 30 -5.83 9.31 -9.85
CA GLN A 30 -4.84 8.69 -8.97
C GLN A 30 -4.55 9.51 -7.70
N ALA A 31 -5.00 10.77 -7.66
CA ALA A 31 -4.86 11.64 -6.49
C ALA A 31 -6.09 11.60 -5.56
N ILE A 32 -7.12 10.79 -5.88
CA ILE A 32 -8.29 10.64 -5.02
C ILE A 32 -7.92 9.77 -3.82
N ARG A 33 -8.03 10.34 -2.62
CA ARG A 33 -7.76 9.63 -1.37
C ARG A 33 -8.94 8.73 -0.97
N PRO A 34 -10.16 9.27 -0.78
CA PRO A 34 -11.18 8.48 -0.09
C PRO A 34 -11.72 7.35 -0.96
N VAL A 35 -11.79 6.12 -0.42
CA VAL A 35 -12.37 4.98 -1.16
C VAL A 35 -13.78 5.26 -1.64
N SER A 36 -14.59 5.98 -0.85
CA SER A 36 -15.92 6.43 -1.27
C SER A 36 -15.89 7.26 -2.55
N ARG A 37 -14.93 8.19 -2.67
CA ARG A 37 -14.78 9.05 -3.86
C ARG A 37 -14.19 8.29 -5.05
N ILE A 38 -13.32 7.32 -4.82
CA ILE A 38 -12.84 6.40 -5.87
C ILE A 38 -14.02 5.62 -6.46
N LEU A 39 -14.92 5.13 -5.60
CA LEU A 39 -16.12 4.40 -6.02
C LEU A 39 -17.14 5.32 -6.71
N ASP A 40 -17.33 6.55 -6.23
CA ASP A 40 -18.17 7.56 -6.90
C ASP A 40 -17.69 7.82 -8.34
N GLU A 41 -16.39 8.01 -8.54
CA GLU A 41 -15.77 8.23 -9.85
C GLU A 41 -15.97 7.02 -10.77
N LEU A 42 -15.72 5.81 -10.25
CA LEU A 42 -15.95 4.56 -10.97
C LEU A 42 -17.41 4.43 -11.44
N LEU A 43 -18.37 4.70 -10.56
CA LEU A 43 -19.80 4.58 -10.86
C LEU A 43 -20.31 5.70 -11.76
N ALA A 44 -19.68 6.88 -11.74
CA ALA A 44 -19.94 7.94 -12.70
C ALA A 44 -19.50 7.56 -14.12
N ILE A 45 -18.42 6.79 -14.25
CA ILE A 45 -17.95 6.24 -15.54
C ILE A 45 -18.86 5.11 -16.03
N ASP A 46 -19.20 4.15 -15.15
CA ASP A 46 -20.14 3.05 -15.45
C ASP A 46 -20.93 2.64 -14.19
N PRO A 47 -22.26 2.88 -14.14
CA PRO A 47 -23.10 2.62 -12.96
C PRO A 47 -23.40 1.13 -12.74
N ALA A 48 -22.86 0.22 -13.56
CA ALA A 48 -23.05 -1.21 -13.37
C ALA A 48 -22.55 -1.70 -11.99
N PRO A 49 -23.07 -2.82 -11.46
CA PRO A 49 -22.59 -3.38 -10.19
C PRO A 49 -21.07 -3.60 -10.16
N LEU A 50 -20.45 -3.52 -8.97
CA LEU A 50 -19.01 -3.74 -8.78
C LEU A 50 -18.56 -5.17 -9.15
N THR A 51 -19.50 -6.12 -9.20
CA THR A 51 -19.25 -7.51 -9.61
C THR A 51 -19.13 -7.68 -11.12
N LYS A 52 -19.51 -6.67 -11.91
CA LYS A 52 -19.42 -6.72 -13.38
C LYS A 52 -18.01 -6.34 -13.82
N HIS A 53 -17.39 -7.20 -14.61
CA HIS A 53 -16.14 -6.89 -15.29
C HIS A 53 -16.33 -5.69 -16.23
N ARG A 54 -15.37 -4.75 -16.20
CA ARG A 54 -15.38 -3.52 -17.00
C ARG A 54 -14.26 -3.55 -18.02
N GLU A 55 -14.50 -2.99 -19.20
CA GLU A 55 -13.43 -2.69 -20.16
C GLU A 55 -12.50 -1.62 -19.58
N PRO A 56 -11.21 -1.56 -19.93
CA PRO A 56 -10.26 -0.64 -19.31
C PRO A 56 -10.70 0.84 -19.33
N ARG A 57 -11.35 1.29 -20.41
CA ARG A 57 -11.91 2.66 -20.51
C ARG A 57 -12.99 2.98 -19.49
N GLN A 58 -13.63 1.96 -18.93
CA GLN A 58 -14.71 2.05 -17.94
C GLN A 58 -14.21 1.88 -16.49
N ARG A 59 -12.90 1.72 -16.29
CA ARG A 59 -12.24 1.58 -14.98
C ARG A 59 -11.74 2.94 -14.48
N VAL A 60 -11.61 3.09 -13.17
CA VAL A 60 -10.94 4.28 -12.59
C VAL A 60 -9.43 4.11 -12.72
N VAL A 61 -8.70 5.19 -13.04
CA VAL A 61 -7.23 5.14 -13.01
C VAL A 61 -6.77 5.26 -11.57
N GLY A 62 -5.93 4.34 -11.10
CA GLY A 62 -5.48 4.31 -9.72
C GLY A 62 -4.22 3.49 -9.52
N THR A 63 -3.47 3.83 -8.48
CA THR A 63 -2.21 3.16 -8.09
C THR A 63 -2.45 1.88 -7.30
N CYS A 64 -1.39 1.13 -6.99
CA CYS A 64 -1.42 0.01 -6.05
C CYS A 64 -2.23 0.27 -4.76
N ARG A 65 -2.11 1.49 -4.20
CA ARG A 65 -2.89 1.94 -3.03
C ARG A 65 -4.40 1.93 -3.29
N HIS A 66 -4.86 2.28 -4.48
CA HIS A 66 -6.29 2.22 -4.83
C HIS A 66 -6.78 0.77 -4.86
N PHE A 67 -6.02 -0.13 -5.49
CA PHE A 67 -6.35 -1.56 -5.52
C PHE A 67 -6.42 -2.13 -4.09
N ALA A 68 -5.46 -1.80 -3.23
CA ALA A 68 -5.42 -2.27 -1.85
C ALA A 68 -6.57 -1.72 -1.00
N THR A 69 -6.78 -0.40 -0.99
CA THR A 69 -7.77 0.25 -0.11
C THR A 69 -9.21 -0.06 -0.51
N VAL A 70 -9.52 -0.08 -1.82
CA VAL A 70 -10.85 -0.51 -2.30
C VAL A 70 -11.10 -1.97 -1.94
N SER A 71 -10.10 -2.85 -2.10
CA SER A 71 -10.22 -4.26 -1.71
C SER A 71 -10.48 -4.42 -0.21
N VAL A 72 -9.77 -3.68 0.64
CA VAL A 72 -9.96 -3.69 2.10
C VAL A 72 -11.37 -3.23 2.47
N ALA A 73 -11.84 -2.13 1.91
CA ALA A 73 -13.19 -1.62 2.19
C ALA A 73 -14.27 -2.66 1.83
N LEU A 74 -14.14 -3.31 0.67
CA LEU A 74 -15.08 -4.36 0.25
C LEU A 74 -14.99 -5.61 1.14
N LEU A 75 -13.78 -6.07 1.51
CA LEU A 75 -13.61 -7.19 2.44
C LEU A 75 -14.26 -6.89 3.81
N GLN A 76 -14.04 -5.69 4.34
CA GLN A 76 -14.63 -5.25 5.61
C GLN A 76 -16.16 -5.12 5.53
N ALA A 77 -16.71 -4.68 4.40
CA ALA A 77 -18.16 -4.68 4.16
C ALA A 77 -18.75 -6.11 4.19
N HIS A 78 -17.95 -7.12 3.86
CA HIS A 78 -18.27 -8.54 3.99
C HIS A 78 -17.89 -9.14 5.36
N ARG A 79 -17.53 -8.32 6.34
CA ARG A 79 -17.10 -8.72 7.70
C ARG A 79 -15.85 -9.61 7.71
N ILE A 80 -15.00 -9.50 6.69
CA ILE A 80 -13.68 -10.15 6.66
C ILE A 80 -12.66 -9.16 7.24
N PRO A 81 -11.96 -9.51 8.34
CA PRO A 81 -10.88 -8.66 8.85
C PRO A 81 -9.82 -8.48 7.78
N ALA A 82 -9.58 -7.22 7.40
CA ALA A 82 -8.63 -6.85 6.36
C ALA A 82 -8.00 -5.49 6.66
N ARG A 83 -6.78 -5.30 6.18
CA ARG A 83 -6.00 -4.06 6.31
C ARG A 83 -5.12 -3.86 5.09
N ALA A 84 -4.92 -2.59 4.71
CA ALA A 84 -3.94 -2.26 3.67
C ALA A 84 -2.56 -2.21 4.32
N ARG A 85 -1.54 -2.62 3.56
CA ARG A 85 -0.13 -2.56 3.99
C ARG A 85 0.69 -1.79 2.96
N CYS A 86 1.56 -0.92 3.44
CA CYS A 86 2.51 -0.14 2.65
C CYS A 86 3.92 -0.73 2.81
N GLY A 87 4.65 -0.85 1.72
CA GLY A 87 5.98 -1.45 1.75
C GLY A 87 6.56 -1.65 0.36
N PHE A 88 7.16 -2.81 0.14
CA PHE A 88 7.95 -3.09 -1.05
C PHE A 88 7.73 -4.49 -1.60
N ALA A 89 7.54 -4.58 -2.92
CA ALA A 89 7.44 -5.81 -3.69
C ALA A 89 8.79 -6.18 -4.32
N SER A 90 9.22 -7.43 -4.17
CA SER A 90 10.48 -7.93 -4.75
C SER A 90 10.34 -8.53 -6.15
N TYR A 91 9.12 -8.55 -6.70
CA TYR A 91 8.78 -9.27 -7.95
C TYR A 91 8.63 -8.37 -9.19
N PHE A 92 8.62 -7.05 -9.05
CA PHE A 92 8.52 -6.15 -10.22
C PHE A 92 9.85 -5.94 -10.94
N ARG A 93 10.97 -6.01 -10.22
CA ARG A 93 12.31 -5.79 -10.76
C ARG A 93 13.31 -6.74 -10.08
N PRO A 94 14.02 -7.60 -10.83
CA PRO A 94 15.02 -8.49 -10.26
C PRO A 94 16.06 -7.74 -9.41
N GLY A 95 16.26 -8.17 -8.17
CA GLY A 95 17.24 -7.58 -7.25
C GLY A 95 16.86 -6.21 -6.69
N ARG A 96 15.58 -5.79 -6.84
CA ARG A 96 15.05 -4.54 -6.30
C ARG A 96 13.74 -4.80 -5.55
N HIS A 97 13.48 -3.94 -4.58
CA HIS A 97 12.27 -3.90 -3.77
C HIS A 97 11.54 -2.60 -4.11
N VAL A 98 10.43 -2.71 -4.83
CA VAL A 98 9.71 -1.56 -5.39
C VAL A 98 8.56 -1.17 -4.48
N ASP A 99 8.41 0.13 -4.18
CA ASP A 99 7.28 0.70 -3.44
C ASP A 99 5.96 0.11 -3.91
N HIS A 100 5.18 -0.42 -2.97
CA HIS A 100 3.95 -1.11 -3.29
C HIS A 100 2.98 -1.18 -2.12
N TRP A 101 1.71 -1.41 -2.45
CA TRP A 101 0.63 -1.58 -1.48
C TRP A 101 -0.08 -2.90 -1.71
N VAL A 102 -0.26 -3.68 -0.65
CA VAL A 102 -0.97 -4.97 -0.69
C VAL A 102 -2.07 -5.02 0.37
N VAL A 103 -2.87 -6.08 0.33
CA VAL A 103 -3.89 -6.34 1.33
C VAL A 103 -3.42 -7.49 2.22
N GLU A 104 -3.58 -7.32 3.53
CA GLU A 104 -3.60 -8.43 4.46
C GLU A 104 -5.06 -8.71 4.87
N TYR A 105 -5.50 -9.97 4.76
CA TYR A 105 -6.80 -10.40 5.25
C TYR A 105 -6.67 -11.63 6.14
N TRP A 106 -7.58 -11.78 7.10
CA TRP A 106 -7.63 -12.95 7.97
C TRP A 106 -8.31 -14.10 7.23
N SER A 107 -7.62 -15.23 7.08
CA SER A 107 -8.14 -16.40 6.37
C SER A 107 -9.11 -17.26 7.19
N GLY A 108 -9.16 -17.05 8.49
CA GLY A 108 -10.03 -17.81 9.39
C GLY A 108 -11.47 -17.33 9.36
N ASP A 109 -12.39 -18.23 9.70
CA ASP A 109 -13.84 -17.97 9.84
C ASP A 109 -14.23 -17.41 11.24
N GLY A 110 -13.24 -17.16 12.10
CA GLY A 110 -13.43 -16.72 13.49
C GLY A 110 -13.68 -17.84 14.49
N THR A 111 -13.76 -19.10 14.06
CA THR A 111 -14.07 -20.27 14.91
C THR A 111 -13.02 -21.39 14.84
N SER A 112 -12.30 -21.51 13.71
CA SER A 112 -11.42 -22.66 13.41
C SER A 112 -9.91 -22.33 13.43
N GLY A 113 -9.52 -21.18 13.97
CA GLY A 113 -8.17 -20.62 13.76
C GLY A 113 -8.02 -19.98 12.38
N GLY A 114 -6.85 -19.40 12.09
CA GLY A 114 -6.58 -18.69 10.84
C GLY A 114 -5.19 -18.03 10.84
N ARG A 115 -4.84 -17.39 9.73
CA ARG A 115 -3.64 -16.54 9.63
C ARG A 115 -3.92 -15.31 8.77
N TRP A 116 -3.08 -14.30 8.91
CA TRP A 116 -3.01 -13.23 7.93
C TRP A 116 -2.43 -13.76 6.62
N VAL A 117 -3.10 -13.44 5.52
CA VAL A 117 -2.68 -13.75 4.15
C VAL A 117 -2.43 -12.44 3.43
N ARG A 118 -1.27 -12.33 2.77
CA ARG A 118 -0.94 -11.21 1.89
C ARG A 118 -1.43 -11.51 0.48
N ILE A 119 -2.21 -10.61 -0.08
CA ILE A 119 -2.74 -10.69 -1.45
C ILE A 119 -2.47 -9.36 -2.14
N ASP A 120 -1.94 -9.44 -3.36
CA ASP A 120 -1.76 -8.27 -4.20
C ASP A 120 -2.88 -8.19 -5.25
N PRO A 121 -3.90 -7.33 -5.03
CA PRO A 121 -5.02 -7.17 -5.95
C PRO A 121 -4.64 -6.59 -7.33
N GLU A 122 -3.51 -5.90 -7.45
CA GLU A 122 -3.07 -5.30 -8.73
C GLU A 122 -2.66 -6.37 -9.75
N ILE A 123 -2.02 -7.45 -9.29
CA ILE A 123 -1.42 -8.47 -10.15
C ILE A 123 -2.17 -9.82 -10.14
N LEU A 124 -3.40 -9.88 -9.62
CA LEU A 124 -4.14 -11.14 -9.43
C LEU A 124 -4.37 -11.97 -10.69
N ASP A 125 -4.39 -11.32 -11.85
CA ASP A 125 -4.54 -11.95 -13.17
C ASP A 125 -3.19 -12.04 -13.93
N GLY A 126 -2.10 -11.62 -13.29
CA GLY A 126 -0.74 -11.63 -13.83
C GLY A 126 0.07 -12.86 -13.43
N SER A 127 1.34 -12.87 -13.83
CA SER A 127 2.29 -13.97 -13.57
C SER A 127 3.58 -13.49 -12.89
N ALA A 128 3.56 -12.33 -12.23
CA ALA A 128 4.75 -11.78 -11.56
C ALA A 128 5.23 -12.66 -10.40
N VAL A 129 4.29 -13.35 -9.73
CA VAL A 129 4.53 -14.34 -8.68
C VAL A 129 3.65 -15.58 -8.88
N PRO A 130 4.02 -16.74 -8.31
CA PRO A 130 3.21 -17.96 -8.45
C PRO A 130 1.84 -17.88 -7.77
N ARG A 131 1.74 -17.15 -6.66
CA ARG A 131 0.54 -17.06 -5.81
C ARG A 131 0.27 -15.59 -5.42
N PRO A 132 -0.25 -14.75 -6.33
CA PRO A 132 -0.58 -13.36 -5.99
C PRO A 132 -1.72 -13.26 -4.97
N ASP A 133 -2.48 -14.34 -4.78
CA ASP A 133 -3.54 -14.50 -3.80
C ASP A 133 -3.08 -14.91 -2.39
N ASP A 134 -1.82 -15.33 -2.25
CA ASP A 134 -1.17 -15.76 -1.00
C ASP A 134 0.34 -15.64 -1.16
N LEU A 135 0.84 -14.40 -1.10
CA LEU A 135 2.25 -14.06 -1.33
C LEU A 135 3.15 -14.84 -0.38
N ALA A 136 4.21 -15.42 -0.92
CA ALA A 136 5.22 -16.09 -0.13
C ALA A 136 6.00 -15.10 0.75
N PRO A 137 6.56 -15.54 1.89
CA PRO A 137 7.43 -14.70 2.70
C PRO A 137 8.57 -14.09 1.86
N GLY A 138 8.73 -12.77 1.95
CA GLY A 138 9.75 -12.01 1.21
C GLY A 138 9.34 -11.55 -0.20
N GLU A 139 8.22 -12.01 -0.75
CA GLU A 139 7.67 -11.45 -2.01
C GLU A 139 7.18 -10.01 -1.79
N PHE A 140 6.60 -9.74 -0.62
CA PHE A 140 6.30 -8.40 -0.13
C PHE A 140 6.85 -8.21 1.28
N LEU A 141 7.50 -7.07 1.50
CA LEU A 141 8.00 -6.60 2.79
C LEU A 141 7.27 -5.32 3.15
N THR A 142 6.68 -5.23 4.34
CA THR A 142 6.16 -3.94 4.83
C THR A 142 7.32 -2.96 5.02
N GLY A 143 7.04 -1.65 5.09
CA GLY A 143 8.09 -0.66 5.38
C GLY A 143 8.88 -0.98 6.65
N GLY A 144 8.20 -1.47 7.69
CA GLY A 144 8.83 -1.94 8.93
C GLY A 144 9.70 -3.18 8.76
N GLU A 145 9.26 -4.18 7.98
CA GLU A 145 10.05 -5.39 7.69
C GLU A 145 11.32 -5.05 6.89
N ALA A 146 11.19 -4.19 5.88
CA ALA A 146 12.31 -3.67 5.09
C ALA A 146 13.32 -2.92 5.99
N TRP A 147 12.82 -2.05 6.86
CA TRP A 147 13.65 -1.33 7.83
C TRP A 147 14.44 -2.29 8.71
N GLN A 148 13.77 -3.28 9.30
CA GLN A 148 14.44 -4.25 10.18
C GLN A 148 15.50 -5.08 9.46
N LEU A 149 15.28 -5.48 8.20
CA LEU A 149 16.29 -6.18 7.39
C LEU A 149 17.54 -5.32 7.19
N VAL A 150 17.36 -4.05 6.82
CA VAL A 150 18.48 -3.10 6.66
C VAL A 150 19.21 -2.89 7.99
N ARG A 151 18.47 -2.75 9.10
CA ARG A 151 19.05 -2.54 10.43
C ARG A 151 19.88 -3.70 10.93
N ARG A 152 19.55 -4.93 10.52
CA ARG A 152 20.34 -6.14 10.80
C ARG A 152 21.51 -6.35 9.84
N GLY A 153 21.58 -5.60 8.73
CA GLY A 153 22.56 -5.80 7.67
C GLY A 153 22.22 -6.94 6.71
N ASP A 154 20.97 -7.42 6.72
CA ASP A 154 20.49 -8.51 5.86
C ASP A 154 20.08 -8.05 4.45
N ALA A 155 19.95 -6.72 4.24
CA ALA A 155 19.60 -6.13 2.96
C ALA A 155 20.31 -4.80 2.73
N ASP A 156 20.64 -4.51 1.47
CA ASP A 156 21.18 -3.21 1.06
C ASP A 156 20.02 -2.20 0.90
N PRO A 157 20.01 -1.10 1.67
CA PRO A 157 18.95 -0.10 1.57
C PRO A 157 18.82 0.51 0.17
N ALA A 158 19.91 0.60 -0.61
CA ALA A 158 19.88 1.14 -1.97
C ALA A 158 19.06 0.28 -2.95
N THR A 159 18.63 -0.91 -2.54
CA THR A 159 17.77 -1.79 -3.33
C THR A 159 16.28 -1.52 -3.15
N PHE A 160 15.89 -0.63 -2.24
CA PHE A 160 14.49 -0.28 -1.93
C PHE A 160 14.15 1.10 -2.48
N GLY A 161 13.03 1.23 -3.21
CA GLY A 161 12.62 2.52 -3.74
C GLY A 161 11.42 2.49 -4.67
N VAL A 162 11.11 3.64 -5.26
CA VAL A 162 9.99 3.80 -6.20
C VAL A 162 10.45 3.55 -7.63
N ASN A 163 9.64 2.82 -8.38
CA ASN A 163 9.92 2.55 -9.78
C ASN A 163 9.83 3.84 -10.63
N HIS A 164 10.59 3.91 -11.73
CA HIS A 164 10.58 5.04 -12.69
C HIS A 164 11.04 6.40 -12.15
N THR A 165 11.74 6.42 -11.02
CA THR A 165 12.44 7.60 -10.48
C THR A 165 13.80 7.17 -9.93
N ASP A 166 14.78 8.07 -9.98
CA ASP A 166 16.12 7.84 -9.43
C ASP A 166 16.27 8.42 -8.01
N ASP A 167 15.38 9.34 -7.60
CA ASP A 167 15.55 10.13 -6.37
C ASP A 167 14.83 9.53 -5.14
N ALA A 168 13.90 8.60 -5.35
CA ALA A 168 13.11 7.97 -4.28
C ALA A 168 13.59 6.55 -3.96
N TRP A 169 14.84 6.43 -3.52
CA TRP A 169 15.46 5.15 -3.12
C TRP A 169 16.21 5.29 -1.80
N GLY A 170 16.46 4.16 -1.13
CA GLY A 170 17.33 4.11 0.03
C GLY A 170 16.61 4.25 1.37
N PRO A 171 17.36 4.55 2.45
CA PRO A 171 16.82 4.56 3.81
C PRO A 171 15.62 5.50 3.99
N ALA A 172 15.62 6.66 3.32
CA ALA A 172 14.54 7.63 3.46
C ALA A 172 13.19 7.07 2.97
N GLU A 173 13.18 6.39 1.82
CA GLU A 173 11.97 5.75 1.30
C GLU A 173 11.50 4.61 2.21
N ILE A 174 12.42 3.81 2.76
CA ILE A 174 12.06 2.75 3.72
C ILE A 174 11.37 3.32 4.96
N ARG A 175 11.92 4.40 5.53
CA ARG A 175 11.31 5.09 6.68
C ARG A 175 9.94 5.68 6.31
N GLY A 176 9.82 6.31 5.14
CA GLY A 176 8.56 6.85 4.62
C GLY A 176 7.49 5.77 4.50
N ASN A 177 7.82 4.64 3.88
CA ASN A 177 6.95 3.47 3.78
C ASN A 177 6.54 2.89 5.15
N ALA A 178 7.46 2.85 6.13
CA ALA A 178 7.13 2.37 7.48
C ALA A 178 6.09 3.27 8.18
N ILE A 179 6.21 4.59 8.02
CA ILE A 179 5.26 5.55 8.59
C ILE A 179 3.92 5.52 7.82
N ARG A 180 3.94 5.39 6.48
CA ARG A 180 2.71 5.20 5.67
C ARG A 180 1.99 3.90 6.02
N ASP A 181 2.72 2.83 6.32
CA ASP A 181 2.13 1.56 6.79
C ASP A 181 1.43 1.73 8.15
N LEU A 182 2.03 2.49 9.09
CA LEU A 182 1.39 2.84 10.36
C LEU A 182 0.08 3.62 10.13
N ALA A 183 0.08 4.60 9.23
CA ALA A 183 -1.12 5.35 8.86
C ALA A 183 -2.19 4.45 8.21
N ALA A 184 -1.78 3.50 7.36
CA ALA A 184 -2.66 2.52 6.73
C ALA A 184 -3.33 1.58 7.75
N LEU A 185 -2.60 1.18 8.81
CA LEU A 185 -3.17 0.42 9.92
C LEU A 185 -4.21 1.21 10.73
N MET A 186 -4.09 2.53 10.75
CA MET A 186 -5.11 3.45 11.29
C MET A 186 -6.23 3.78 10.30
N GLN A 187 -6.25 3.11 9.14
CA GLN A 187 -7.20 3.32 8.05
C GLN A 187 -7.21 4.76 7.50
N ILE A 188 -6.07 5.46 7.61
CA ILE A 188 -5.92 6.79 7.03
C ILE A 188 -5.54 6.65 5.55
N GLU A 189 -6.28 7.35 4.71
CA GLU A 189 -6.24 7.15 3.26
C GLU A 189 -5.19 8.06 2.56
N THR A 190 -3.91 7.93 2.91
CA THR A 190 -2.81 8.70 2.28
C THR A 190 -2.46 8.22 0.87
N LEU A 191 -1.91 9.10 0.04
CA LEU A 191 -1.32 8.72 -1.26
C LEU A 191 0.08 8.12 -1.09
N PRO A 192 0.57 7.32 -2.07
CA PRO A 192 1.91 6.73 -2.00
C PRO A 192 3.05 7.77 -1.90
N TRP A 193 2.83 8.96 -2.43
CA TRP A 193 3.79 10.08 -2.42
C TRP A 193 3.50 11.12 -1.33
N ASP A 194 2.57 10.86 -0.41
CA ASP A 194 2.35 11.78 0.71
C ASP A 194 3.56 11.73 1.65
N GLU A 195 4.05 12.92 2.00
CA GLU A 195 5.15 13.12 2.94
C GLU A 195 4.71 14.03 4.08
N TRP A 196 5.06 13.67 5.32
CA TRP A 196 4.80 14.48 6.50
C TRP A 196 5.84 14.25 7.59
N GLY A 197 5.72 15.02 8.68
CA GLY A 197 6.65 14.95 9.81
C GLY A 197 8.09 15.21 9.35
N ARG A 198 8.95 14.22 9.54
CA ARG A 198 10.39 14.31 9.20
C ARG A 198 10.78 13.60 7.91
N MET A 199 9.83 13.18 7.06
CA MET A 199 10.13 12.50 5.79
C MET A 199 11.01 13.35 4.86
N GLU A 200 10.68 14.62 4.64
CA GLU A 200 11.48 15.53 3.82
C GLU A 200 12.90 15.71 4.39
N ALA A 201 13.02 15.84 5.71
CA ALA A 201 14.31 15.91 6.39
C ALA A 201 15.11 14.61 6.21
N SER A 202 14.44 13.45 6.21
CA SER A 202 15.07 12.15 5.97
C SER A 202 15.63 12.06 4.54
N TYR A 203 14.90 12.53 3.53
CA TYR A 203 15.39 12.58 2.14
C TYR A 203 16.61 13.47 1.97
N ARG A 204 16.68 14.57 2.73
CA ARG A 204 17.85 15.47 2.74
C ARG A 204 19.01 14.96 3.60
N GLY A 205 18.91 13.79 4.21
CA GLY A 205 19.92 13.26 5.14
C GLY A 205 20.06 14.09 6.42
N ALA A 206 19.01 14.83 6.80
CA ALA A 206 18.98 15.74 7.95
C ALA A 206 18.28 15.13 9.19
N THR A 207 18.17 13.80 9.25
CA THR A 207 17.66 13.06 10.42
C THR A 207 18.79 12.35 11.15
N GLY A 208 18.65 12.19 12.47
CA GLY A 208 19.66 11.56 13.32
C GLY A 208 19.25 10.19 13.87
N PRO A 209 20.07 9.61 14.75
CA PRO A 209 19.80 8.32 15.41
C PRO A 209 18.48 8.28 16.20
N ASP A 210 17.98 9.43 16.64
CA ASP A 210 16.68 9.57 17.29
C ASP A 210 15.53 9.19 16.34
N TYR A 211 15.65 9.54 15.06
CA TYR A 211 14.67 9.15 14.05
C TYR A 211 14.78 7.66 13.72
N ASP A 212 16.00 7.12 13.64
CA ASP A 212 16.18 5.67 13.45
C ASP A 212 15.53 4.86 14.58
N GLN A 213 15.66 5.32 15.83
CA GLN A 213 14.98 4.70 16.99
C GLN A 213 13.45 4.82 16.91
N LEU A 214 12.94 5.94 16.41
CA LEU A 214 11.50 6.09 16.15
C LEU A 214 11.03 5.05 15.12
N ILE A 215 11.77 4.87 14.03
CA ILE A 215 11.41 3.89 12.99
C ILE A 215 11.60 2.44 13.48
N ASP A 216 12.61 2.17 14.31
CA ASP A 216 12.75 0.87 15.00
C ASP A 216 11.46 0.54 15.78
N ARG A 217 10.91 1.53 16.50
CA ARG A 217 9.64 1.37 17.24
C ARG A 217 8.41 1.27 16.33
N VAL A 218 8.34 2.05 15.24
CA VAL A 218 7.28 1.92 14.22
C VAL A 218 7.26 0.50 13.64
N ALA A 219 8.43 -0.03 13.28
CA ALA A 219 8.55 -1.38 12.72
C ALA A 219 8.09 -2.46 13.71
N GLU A 220 8.48 -2.36 14.98
CA GLU A 220 8.07 -3.29 16.04
C GLU A 220 6.54 -3.28 16.25
N VAL A 221 5.96 -2.10 16.42
CA VAL A 221 4.51 -1.94 16.67
C VAL A 221 3.67 -2.41 15.47
N CYS A 222 4.08 -2.05 14.24
CA CYS A 222 3.37 -2.47 13.02
C CYS A 222 3.50 -3.97 12.73
N ALA A 223 4.55 -4.64 13.21
CA ALA A 223 4.71 -6.09 13.11
C ALA A 223 3.80 -6.84 14.09
N GLY A 224 3.71 -6.37 15.33
CA GLY A 224 2.82 -6.95 16.36
C GLY A 224 1.34 -6.72 16.07
N ALA A 225 1.02 -5.61 15.39
CA ALA A 225 -0.34 -5.23 15.01
C ALA A 225 -1.35 -5.15 16.17
N ASP A 226 -0.87 -4.86 17.37
CA ASP A 226 -1.72 -4.54 18.50
C ASP A 226 -2.41 -3.18 18.26
N ALA A 227 -3.74 -3.19 18.24
CA ALA A 227 -4.51 -2.01 17.84
C ALA A 227 -4.41 -0.84 18.84
N GLU A 228 -4.08 -1.10 20.11
CA GLU A 228 -3.88 -0.05 21.10
C GLU A 228 -2.51 0.60 20.93
N GLN A 229 -1.45 -0.20 20.80
CA GLN A 229 -0.10 0.29 20.58
C GLN A 229 0.04 1.03 19.25
N VAL A 230 -0.60 0.54 18.18
CA VAL A 230 -0.64 1.23 16.88
C VAL A 230 -1.26 2.62 17.02
N ARG A 231 -2.38 2.73 17.75
CA ARG A 231 -3.08 4.00 17.96
C ARG A 231 -2.27 4.96 18.81
N GLU A 232 -1.70 4.48 19.91
CA GLU A 232 -0.85 5.30 20.79
C GLU A 232 0.36 5.83 20.01
N LEU A 233 1.04 4.98 19.26
CA LEU A 233 2.21 5.37 18.47
C LEU A 233 1.83 6.37 17.37
N TYR A 234 0.73 6.13 16.64
CA TYR A 234 0.26 7.03 15.58
C TYR A 234 0.06 8.47 16.07
N HIS A 235 -0.42 8.67 17.29
CA HIS A 235 -0.64 10.00 17.87
C HIS A 235 0.64 10.69 18.38
N SER A 236 1.81 10.05 18.24
CA SER A 236 3.10 10.68 18.56
C SER A 236 3.44 11.78 17.55
N ALA A 237 4.26 12.74 17.99
CA ALA A 237 4.82 13.75 17.10
C ALA A 237 5.53 13.09 15.89
N ASP A 238 5.48 13.74 14.74
CA ASP A 238 6.02 13.28 13.44
C ASP A 238 5.29 12.12 12.75
N LEU A 239 4.39 11.40 13.43
CA LEU A 239 3.74 10.19 12.88
C LEU A 239 2.28 10.42 12.44
N ALA A 240 1.53 11.26 13.14
CA ALA A 240 0.15 11.56 12.78
C ALA A 240 0.06 12.28 11.43
N VAL A 241 -0.85 11.84 10.57
CA VAL A 241 -1.07 12.46 9.26
C VAL A 241 -1.70 13.83 9.46
N PRO A 242 -1.14 14.90 8.87
CA PRO A 242 -1.73 16.24 8.86
C PRO A 242 -3.14 16.26 8.25
N ALA A 243 -4.01 17.14 8.76
CA ALA A 243 -5.42 17.18 8.35
C ALA A 243 -5.60 17.49 6.85
N ASP A 244 -4.72 18.30 6.27
CA ASP A 244 -4.69 18.65 4.84
C ASP A 244 -4.34 17.47 3.92
N LEU A 245 -3.78 16.38 4.46
CA LEU A 245 -3.50 15.14 3.74
C LEU A 245 -4.58 14.06 3.92
N THR A 246 -5.71 14.40 4.54
CA THR A 246 -6.83 13.47 4.78
C THR A 246 -8.14 13.86 4.09
N THR A 247 -8.14 14.95 3.33
CA THR A 247 -9.30 15.46 2.57
C THR A 247 -9.31 15.03 1.11
#